data_AF-A0A7K9SEN6-F1
#
_entry.id   AF-A0A7K9SEN6-F1
#
_cell.length_a   1.000
_cell.length_b   1.000
_cell.length_c   1.000
_cell.angle_alpha   90.00
_cell.angle_beta   90.00
_cell.angle_gamma   90.00
#
_symmetry.space_group_name_H-M   'P 1'
#
loop_
_entity.id
_entity.type
_entity.pdbx_description
1 polymer ?
#
loop_
_entity_poly.entity_id
_entity_poly.type
_entity_poly.pdbx_seq_one_letter_code
_entity_poly.pdbx_strand_id
1 'polypeptide(L)'
;AQNGGVKAGGGHLEEDTSFRWQCVEQPIGKQLFQRFLEGSPGLAAAGALWAELEAYERCEEQERQALANGIRGKFFSPGGAQHCSFLSAAA
;
A
#
# COMPACT_ATOMS: atom_id res chain seq x y z
N ALA A 1 20.72 -51.47 -15.63
CA ALA A 1 21.11 -50.82 -14.37
C ALA A 1 20.58 -49.40 -14.39
N GLN A 2 19.63 -49.09 -13.51
CA GLN A 2 19.08 -47.75 -13.32
C GLN A 2 20.11 -46.96 -12.51
N ASN A 3 20.70 -45.92 -13.11
CA ASN A 3 21.57 -45.01 -12.38
C ASN A 3 20.73 -43.82 -11.94
N GLY A 4 20.50 -43.76 -10.63
CA GLY A 4 19.66 -42.76 -9.99
C GLY A 4 20.20 -41.36 -10.21
N GLY A 5 19.53 -40.61 -11.07
CA GLY A 5 19.62 -39.15 -11.08
C GLY A 5 18.93 -38.64 -9.83
N VAL A 6 19.71 -38.36 -8.79
CA VAL A 6 19.28 -37.62 -7.61
C VAL A 6 18.58 -36.36 -8.12
N LYS A 7 17.26 -36.26 -7.90
CA LYS A 7 16.58 -34.98 -8.02
C LYS A 7 17.25 -34.08 -6.98
N ALA A 8 18.03 -33.11 -7.46
CA ALA A 8 18.46 -32.00 -6.64
C ALA A 8 17.17 -31.34 -6.12
N GLY A 9 16.81 -31.68 -4.89
CA GLY A 9 15.84 -30.96 -4.10
C GLY A 9 16.44 -29.58 -3.80
N GLY A 10 16.41 -28.71 -4.79
CA GLY A 10 16.66 -27.29 -4.62
C GLY A 10 15.40 -26.67 -4.08
N GLY A 11 15.20 -26.75 -2.76
CA GLY A 11 14.28 -25.88 -2.04
C GLY A 11 14.82 -24.46 -2.06
N HIS A 12 14.90 -23.84 -3.23
CA HIS A 12 14.98 -22.39 -3.34
C HIS A 12 13.55 -21.92 -3.24
N LEU A 13 13.17 -21.41 -2.07
CA LEU A 13 11.99 -20.57 -1.92
C LEU A 13 12.18 -19.45 -2.94
N GLU A 14 11.57 -19.54 -4.12
CA GLU A 14 11.39 -18.37 -4.97
C GLU A 14 10.52 -17.43 -4.15
N GLU A 15 11.16 -16.47 -3.49
CA GLU A 15 10.48 -15.45 -2.72
C GLU A 15 9.62 -14.66 -3.71
N ASP A 16 8.30 -14.68 -3.52
CA ASP A 16 7.38 -13.96 -4.40
C ASP A 16 7.78 -12.48 -4.41
N THR A 17 8.28 -12.00 -5.55
CA THR A 17 8.77 -10.62 -5.70
C THR A 17 7.67 -9.65 -6.13
N SER A 18 6.41 -10.10 -6.16
CA SER A 18 5.29 -9.23 -6.49
C SER A 18 5.12 -8.12 -5.47
N PHE A 19 4.73 -6.94 -5.95
CA PHE A 19 4.42 -5.79 -5.10
C PHE A 19 3.36 -6.12 -4.06
N ARG A 20 2.33 -6.87 -4.45
CA ARG A 20 1.24 -7.26 -3.56
C ARG A 20 1.76 -8.09 -2.39
N TRP A 21 2.57 -9.11 -2.65
CA TRP A 21 3.15 -9.91 -1.59
C TRP A 21 4.06 -9.06 -0.70
N GLN A 22 5.06 -8.41 -1.29
CA GLN A 22 6.13 -7.72 -0.57
C GLN A 22 5.65 -6.47 0.19
N CYS A 23 4.77 -5.67 -0.39
CA CYS A 23 4.44 -4.33 0.12
C CYS A 23 3.03 -4.21 0.70
N VAL A 24 2.18 -5.24 0.57
CA VAL A 24 0.79 -5.19 1.06
C VAL A 24 0.50 -6.32 2.04
N GLU A 25 0.85 -7.56 1.69
CA GLU A 25 0.50 -8.74 2.50
C GLU A 25 1.53 -9.04 3.59
N GLN A 26 2.82 -8.83 3.30
CA GLN A 26 3.88 -8.95 4.31
C GLN A 26 3.87 -7.74 5.26
N PRO A 27 3.61 -7.92 6.58
CA PRO A 27 3.45 -6.79 7.50
C PRO A 27 4.70 -5.89 7.60
N ILE A 28 5.89 -6.50 7.66
CA ILE A 28 7.15 -5.76 7.73
C ILE A 28 7.40 -5.02 6.41
N GLY A 29 7.23 -5.70 5.28
CA GLY A 29 7.43 -5.10 3.96
C GLY A 29 6.46 -3.95 3.69
N LYS A 30 5.19 -4.08 4.11
CA LYS A 30 4.22 -3.00 4.10
C LYS A 30 4.65 -1.80 4.95
N GLN A 31 5.12 -2.04 6.18
CA GLN A 31 5.62 -0.95 7.03
C GLN A 31 6.82 -0.23 6.41
N LEU A 32 7.79 -0.97 5.88
CA LEU A 32 8.95 -0.39 5.19
C LEU A 32 8.51 0.43 3.98
N PHE A 33 7.57 -0.08 3.19
CA PHE A 33 7.05 0.62 2.03
C PHE A 33 6.26 1.88 2.41
N GLN A 34 5.45 1.85 3.47
CA GLN A 34 4.78 3.05 4.00
C GLN A 34 5.78 4.12 4.42
N ARG A 35 6.87 3.75 5.10
CA ARG A 35 7.96 4.69 5.44
C ARG A 35 8.64 5.27 4.20
N PHE A 36 8.86 4.44 3.17
CA PHE A 36 9.39 4.90 1.90
C PHE A 36 8.47 5.93 1.22
N LEU A 37 7.14 5.71 1.24
CA LEU A 37 6.16 6.65 0.71
C LEU A 37 6.20 7.99 1.48
N GLU A 38 6.22 7.94 2.82
CA GLU A 38 6.32 9.12 3.69
C GLU A 38 7.55 9.98 3.39
N GLY A 39 8.70 9.34 3.16
CA GLY A 39 9.97 10.03 2.89
C GLY A 39 10.14 10.53 1.44
N SER A 40 9.22 10.18 0.53
CA SER A 40 9.34 10.46 -0.89
C SER A 40 8.36 11.57 -1.31
N PRO A 41 8.82 12.81 -1.60
CA PRO A 41 7.92 13.96 -1.81
C PRO A 41 6.83 13.76 -2.87
N GLY A 42 7.11 13.02 -3.95
CA GLY A 42 6.13 12.70 -5.00
C GLY A 42 5.13 11.61 -4.64
N LEU A 43 5.37 10.84 -3.57
CA LEU A 43 4.56 9.70 -3.14
C LEU A 43 3.93 9.90 -1.76
N ALA A 44 4.38 10.90 -1.00
CA ALA A 44 3.94 11.17 0.36
C ALA A 44 2.42 11.37 0.47
N ALA A 45 1.79 12.03 -0.52
CA ALA A 45 0.34 12.18 -0.56
C ALA A 45 -0.39 10.82 -0.72
N ALA A 46 0.14 9.91 -1.55
CA ALA A 46 -0.44 8.58 -1.72
C ALA A 46 -0.29 7.73 -0.46
N GLY A 47 0.87 7.78 0.20
CA GLY A 47 1.11 7.11 1.49
C GLY A 47 0.17 7.62 2.59
N ALA A 48 0.01 8.95 2.69
CA ALA A 48 -0.91 9.56 3.64
C ALA A 48 -2.37 9.18 3.39
N LEU A 49 -2.82 9.16 2.12
CA LEU A 49 -4.16 8.71 1.77
C LEU A 49 -4.38 7.25 2.19
N TRP A 50 -3.43 6.36 1.92
CA TRP A 50 -3.55 4.95 2.29
C TRP A 50 -3.70 4.79 3.81
N ALA A 51 -2.88 5.47 4.61
CA ALA A 51 -2.98 5.43 6.06
C ALA A 51 -4.36 5.90 6.59
N GLU A 52 -4.92 6.95 5.99
CA GLU A 52 -6.23 7.50 6.36
C GLU A 52 -7.38 6.58 5.95
N LEU A 53 -7.28 5.88 4.81
CA LEU A 53 -8.26 4.86 4.41
C LEU A 53 -8.24 3.66 5.36
N GLU A 54 -7.06 3.21 5.78
CA GLU A 54 -6.95 2.15 6.78
C GLU A 54 -7.50 2.55 8.15
N ALA A 55 -7.31 3.82 8.55
CA ALA A 55 -7.93 4.36 9.75
C ALA A 55 -9.46 4.42 9.62
N TYR A 56 -9.96 4.84 8.45
CA TYR A 56 -11.39 4.87 8.13
C TYR A 56 -12.04 3.47 8.17
N GLU A 57 -11.36 2.44 7.68
CA GLU A 57 -11.85 1.05 7.76
C GLU A 57 -12.00 0.55 9.20
N ARG A 58 -11.23 1.12 10.15
CA ARG A 58 -11.22 0.74 11.56
C ARG A 58 -12.00 1.70 12.46
N CYS A 59 -12.58 2.78 11.92
CA CYS A 59 -13.25 3.79 12.74
C CYS A 59 -14.65 3.37 13.19
N GLU A 60 -15.11 3.99 14.26
CA GLU A 60 -16.46 3.82 14.77
C GLU A 60 -17.49 4.49 13.86
N GLU A 61 -18.73 3.97 13.85
CA GLU A 61 -19.80 4.48 12.97
C GLU A 61 -20.06 5.98 13.16
N GLN A 62 -19.96 6.47 14.40
CA GLN A 62 -20.20 7.86 14.75
C GLN A 62 -19.14 8.80 14.14
N GLU A 63 -17.93 8.31 13.90
CA GLU A 63 -16.80 9.06 13.36
C GLU A 63 -16.73 8.99 11.83
N ARG A 64 -17.28 7.91 11.25
CA ARG A 64 -17.18 7.56 9.84
C ARG A 64 -17.51 8.72 8.90
N GLN A 65 -18.64 9.39 9.11
CA GLN A 65 -19.04 10.48 8.22
C GLN A 65 -18.06 11.67 8.26
N ALA A 66 -17.53 11.99 9.44
CA ALA A 66 -16.57 13.08 9.61
C ALA A 66 -15.23 12.75 8.94
N LEU A 67 -14.71 11.53 9.16
CA LEU A 67 -13.49 11.02 8.52
C LEU A 67 -13.62 10.98 6.99
N ALA A 68 -14.73 10.47 6.46
CA ALA A 68 -14.97 10.42 5.00
C ALA A 68 -14.92 11.82 4.37
N ASN A 69 -15.54 12.81 5.02
CA ASN A 69 -15.52 14.19 4.55
C ASN A 69 -14.11 14.80 4.61
N GLY A 70 -13.35 14.52 5.69
CA GLY A 70 -11.95 14.92 5.82
C GLY A 70 -11.08 14.34 4.71
N ILE A 71 -11.19 13.04 4.45
CA ILE A 71 -10.46 12.33 3.39
C ILE A 71 -10.78 12.95 2.02
N ARG A 72 -12.07 13.17 1.70
CA ARG A 72 -12.49 13.79 0.43
C ARG A 72 -11.92 15.20 0.24
N GLY A 73 -12.00 16.04 1.28
CA GLY A 73 -11.48 17.40 1.21
C GLY A 73 -9.95 17.46 1.06
N LYS A 74 -9.24 16.59 1.78
CA LYS A 74 -7.78 16.58 1.85
C LYS A 74 -7.11 15.99 0.61
N PHE A 75 -7.67 14.90 0.07
CA PHE A 75 -7.01 14.08 -0.96
C PHE A 75 -7.70 14.10 -2.33
N PHE A 76 -9.02 14.29 -2.40
CA PHE A 76 -9.78 14.16 -3.66
C PHE A 76 -10.19 15.50 -4.28
N SER A 77 -10.05 16.59 -3.53
CA SER A 77 -10.47 17.91 -3.99
C SER A 77 -9.29 18.68 -4.62
N PRO A 78 -9.43 19.27 -5.82
CA PRO A 78 -8.45 20.19 -6.35
C PRO A 78 -8.17 21.32 -5.35
N GLY A 79 -6.90 21.54 -5.01
CA GLY A 79 -6.50 22.51 -3.98
C GLY A 79 -6.50 21.98 -2.53
N GLY A 80 -6.85 20.71 -2.32
CA GLY A 80 -6.64 20.02 -1.04
C GLY A 80 -5.15 19.92 -0.70
N ALA A 81 -4.82 19.98 0.59
CA ALA A 81 -3.43 20.05 1.07
C ALA A 81 -2.55 18.87 0.62
N GLN A 82 -3.16 17.71 0.34
CA GLN A 82 -2.48 16.52 -0.17
C GLN A 82 -3.23 15.94 -1.38
N HIS A 83 -3.74 16.80 -2.26
CA HIS A 83 -4.51 16.39 -3.42
C HIS A 83 -3.77 15.32 -4.25
N CYS A 84 -4.40 14.15 -4.39
CA CYS A 84 -3.89 13.00 -5.12
C CYS A 84 -4.30 13.10 -6.60
N SER A 85 -3.56 13.89 -7.38
CA SER A 85 -3.87 14.12 -8.80
C SER A 85 -3.82 12.86 -9.67
N PHE A 86 -3.12 11.81 -9.24
CA PHE A 86 -3.09 10.51 -9.94
C PHE A 86 -4.45 9.77 -9.93
N LEU A 87 -5.40 10.21 -9.10
CA LEU A 87 -6.77 9.67 -9.06
C LEU A 87 -7.73 10.37 -10.03
N SER A 88 -7.29 11.46 -10.66
CA SER A 88 -8.09 12.14 -11.69
C SER A 88 -8.23 11.25 -12.92
N ALA A 89 -9.38 11.31 -13.59
CA ALA A 89 -9.65 10.58 -14.83
C ALA A 89 -8.69 10.95 -16.00
N ALA A 90 -7.87 11.98 -15.83
CA ALA A 90 -6.86 12.43 -16.79
C ALA A 90 -5.42 11.97 -16.45
N ALA A 91 -5.24 11.07 -15.47
CA ALA A 91 -3.95 10.48 -15.11
C ALA A 91 -3.43 9.49 -16.17
#